data_AF-M0MVS1-F1
#
_entry.id   AF-M0MVS1-F1
#
_cell.length_a   1.000
_cell.length_b   1.000
_cell.length_c   1.000
_cell.angle_alpha   90.00
_cell.angle_beta   90.00
_cell.angle_gamma   90.00
#
_symmetry.space_group_name_H-M   'P 1'
#
loop_
_entity.id
_entity.type
_entity.pdbx_description
1 polymer ?
#
loop_
_entity_poly.entity_id
_entity_poly.type
_entity_poly.pdbx_seq_one_letter_code
_entity_poly.pdbx_strand_id
1 'polypeptide(L)'
;MERRRYLRLAAASSVALAGCSAIESVGEPDSSSPSETTSTGSATAASDDTAPDSADNGSDHGVYVQPFAESMYVVGRGVMGASGGTTGGTGTNAADTITSASRTNTTTADTTATRTTDGTDATPIAGDYRFALMYAAPHVFWTVDGAETTRQPIEQGDSLHLMSVVWDPETGTVLPDTGLSVEISRDGDLVGQEVIYPMLSQRMGFHYGANFPLPGDGSYTATLSVGGTGVRRTEAFAGRFAEPASVTIEFSFTQTTREQVVSPKAPRAGEPGAIAPMETSTVPSAVAPTKSELSGAFIGRATSGDAVFLVTRLSPDESPLDDGSPYLTVSARTPYNSLVLPAMALSATLKRDGTTVFDGPLKRTLDPDLGYHYGASVESAQPGDRLTISVATPPQVARHEGYENAFLDMPKMSVTL
;
A
#
# COMPACT_ATOMS: atom_id res chain seq x y z
N MET A 1 5.14 28.14 26.05
CA MET A 1 6.58 28.46 25.96
C MET A 1 7.12 27.77 24.72
N GLU A 2 7.75 28.55 23.83
CA GLU A 2 8.58 28.17 22.68
C GLU A 2 8.01 27.15 21.66
N ARG A 3 7.20 27.65 20.71
CA ARG A 3 6.98 27.04 19.39
C ARG A 3 7.97 27.68 18.39
N ARG A 4 8.75 26.88 17.63
CA ARG A 4 9.19 27.12 16.23
C ARG A 4 10.27 26.12 15.76
N ARG A 5 10.22 25.79 14.46
CA ARG A 5 11.12 24.99 13.60
C ARG A 5 10.74 23.50 13.60
N TYR A 6 10.39 22.85 12.48
CA TYR A 6 11.06 22.84 11.19
C TYR A 6 10.09 22.69 10.00
N LEU A 7 10.27 23.52 8.98
CA LEU A 7 9.85 23.26 7.60
C LEU A 7 10.81 24.03 6.70
N ARG A 8 11.53 23.29 5.86
CA ARG A 8 12.23 23.67 4.61
C ARG A 8 13.45 22.76 4.45
N LEU A 9 13.40 21.83 3.51
CA LEU A 9 14.37 21.75 2.41
C LEU A 9 13.87 20.74 1.37
N ALA A 10 13.33 21.26 0.27
CA ALA A 10 13.28 20.58 -1.01
C ALA A 10 13.54 21.66 -2.07
N ALA A 11 14.70 21.61 -2.72
CA ALA A 11 14.91 21.99 -4.11
C ALA A 11 16.39 21.80 -4.51
N ALA A 12 16.59 20.87 -5.45
CA ALA A 12 17.49 20.90 -6.60
C ALA A 12 18.98 21.26 -6.41
N SER A 13 19.85 20.33 -6.80
CA SER A 13 21.01 20.62 -7.64
C SER A 13 21.51 19.36 -8.34
N SER A 14 21.38 19.35 -9.67
CA SER A 14 22.07 18.46 -10.60
C SER A 14 22.94 19.31 -11.51
N VAL A 15 24.27 19.20 -11.40
CA VAL A 15 25.24 19.49 -12.47
C VAL A 15 26.48 18.62 -12.25
N ALA A 16 26.89 17.92 -13.30
CA ALA A 16 28.08 17.09 -13.42
C ALA A 16 29.37 17.93 -13.49
N LEU A 17 30.51 17.37 -13.06
CA LEU A 17 31.83 17.67 -13.63
C LEU A 17 32.80 16.50 -13.39
N ALA A 18 33.49 16.15 -14.46
CA ALA A 18 34.44 15.06 -14.59
C ALA A 18 35.84 15.41 -14.07
N GLY A 19 36.60 14.37 -13.72
CA GLY A 19 38.02 14.18 -14.07
C GLY A 19 39.07 15.13 -13.50
N CYS A 20 40.04 14.58 -12.77
CA CYS A 20 41.45 14.60 -13.17
C CYS A 20 42.31 13.79 -12.19
N SER A 21 43.12 12.92 -12.78
CA SER A 21 44.15 12.06 -12.20
C SER A 21 45.52 12.76 -12.16
N ALA A 22 46.48 12.08 -11.51
CA ALA A 22 47.95 12.27 -11.58
C ALA A 22 48.53 13.38 -10.66
N ILE A 23 49.70 13.29 -10.02
CA ILE A 23 50.92 12.52 -10.30
C ILE A 23 51.93 12.68 -9.10
N GLU A 24 52.76 11.63 -8.85
CA GLU A 24 54.18 11.62 -8.38
C GLU A 24 54.60 12.21 -7.00
N SER A 25 55.64 11.77 -6.27
CA SER A 25 56.73 10.78 -6.47
C SER A 25 57.49 10.48 -5.15
N VAL A 26 57.97 9.23 -5.04
CA VAL A 26 59.34 8.77 -4.67
C VAL A 26 59.85 8.86 -3.20
N GLY A 27 60.32 7.70 -2.71
CA GLY A 27 61.34 7.60 -1.65
C GLY A 27 61.44 6.25 -0.92
N GLU A 28 61.86 5.17 -1.60
CA GLU A 28 62.52 3.97 -1.00
C GLU A 28 64.04 4.26 -0.78
N PRO A 29 64.89 3.40 -0.14
CA PRO A 29 64.79 1.95 0.17
C PRO A 29 65.16 1.63 1.66
N ASP A 30 65.21 0.40 2.21
CA ASP A 30 66.04 -0.74 1.80
C ASP A 30 65.80 -2.02 2.64
N SER A 31 65.95 -3.19 2.00
CA SER A 31 66.35 -4.53 2.50
C SER A 31 65.47 -5.23 3.57
N SER A 32 65.06 -6.51 3.49
CA SER A 32 65.83 -7.71 3.15
C SER A 32 64.87 -8.90 2.96
N SER A 33 65.13 -9.76 1.97
CA SER A 33 64.58 -11.14 1.84
C SER A 33 65.58 -12.14 2.50
N PRO A 34 65.45 -13.50 2.38
CA PRO A 34 64.35 -14.34 1.87
C PRO A 34 64.08 -15.58 2.77
N SER A 35 63.08 -16.39 2.40
CA SER A 35 63.27 -17.86 2.28
C SER A 35 62.07 -18.52 1.59
N GLU A 36 62.38 -19.24 0.53
CA GLU A 36 61.54 -20.11 -0.30
C GLU A 36 61.04 -21.34 0.47
N THR A 37 60.00 -22.01 -0.04
CA THR A 37 60.04 -23.40 -0.59
C THR A 37 58.62 -23.83 -1.04
N THR A 38 58.46 -23.98 -2.36
CA THR A 38 57.81 -25.07 -3.15
C THR A 38 56.96 -26.15 -2.43
N SER A 39 55.93 -26.80 -2.97
CA SER A 39 55.67 -27.29 -4.35
C SER A 39 54.27 -27.92 -4.49
N THR A 40 53.60 -27.64 -5.62
CA THR A 40 52.85 -28.55 -6.56
C THR A 40 51.98 -29.74 -6.10
N GLY A 41 50.81 -29.89 -6.74
CA GLY A 41 50.35 -31.21 -7.24
C GLY A 41 48.83 -31.42 -7.37
N SER A 42 48.32 -31.40 -8.60
CA SER A 42 46.94 -31.74 -9.04
C SER A 42 46.53 -33.22 -8.85
N ALA A 43 45.22 -33.49 -8.67
CA ALA A 43 44.41 -34.40 -9.52
C ALA A 43 42.95 -34.60 -9.01
N THR A 44 41.99 -34.30 -9.90
CA THR A 44 40.68 -34.94 -10.21
C THR A 44 40.10 -36.06 -9.32
N ALA A 45 38.82 -35.93 -8.92
CA ALA A 45 37.68 -36.75 -9.38
C ALA A 45 36.35 -36.52 -8.60
N ALA A 46 35.26 -36.35 -9.37
CA ALA A 46 33.89 -36.87 -9.18
C ALA A 46 32.97 -36.45 -8.00
N SER A 47 31.76 -35.95 -8.38
CA SER A 47 30.39 -36.19 -7.86
C SER A 47 30.23 -36.64 -6.40
N ASP A 48 29.37 -36.06 -5.57
CA ASP A 48 27.91 -36.03 -5.72
C ASP A 48 27.31 -35.14 -4.61
N ASP A 49 26.09 -34.65 -4.84
CA ASP A 49 25.11 -34.15 -3.86
C ASP A 49 25.56 -33.15 -2.76
N THR A 50 25.27 -31.87 -2.97
CA THR A 50 25.19 -30.90 -1.87
C THR A 50 23.82 -30.24 -1.90
N ALA A 51 22.95 -30.73 -1.01
CA ALA A 51 21.73 -30.08 -0.60
C ALA A 51 22.00 -28.59 -0.31
N PRO A 52 21.08 -27.66 -0.62
CA PRO A 52 21.24 -26.30 -0.16
C PRO A 52 21.13 -26.31 1.36
N ASP A 53 22.21 -25.88 2.01
CA ASP A 53 22.25 -25.46 3.41
C ASP A 53 21.29 -24.26 3.56
N SER A 54 20.00 -24.52 3.69
CA SER A 54 19.05 -23.58 4.26
C SER A 54 19.11 -23.73 5.77
N ALA A 55 20.16 -23.20 6.36
CA ALA A 55 20.14 -22.80 7.76
C ALA A 55 19.20 -21.59 7.87
N ASP A 56 17.92 -21.92 8.06
CA ASP A 56 16.85 -21.03 8.51
C ASP A 56 17.27 -20.39 9.83
N ASN A 57 17.85 -19.20 9.73
CA ASN A 57 17.99 -18.29 10.85
C ASN A 57 16.77 -17.36 10.76
N GLY A 58 15.69 -17.80 11.40
CA GLY A 58 14.35 -17.20 11.33
C GLY A 58 14.39 -15.68 11.34
N SER A 59 14.17 -15.09 10.17
CA SER A 59 13.95 -13.66 10.08
C SER A 59 12.53 -13.38 10.54
N ASP A 60 12.39 -12.51 11.54
CA ASP A 60 11.15 -12.00 12.14
C ASP A 60 10.28 -11.17 11.15
N HIS A 61 10.42 -11.44 9.85
CA HIS A 61 9.78 -10.76 8.73
C HIS A 61 8.63 -11.64 8.21
N GLY A 62 7.48 -11.02 7.99
CA GLY A 62 6.27 -11.75 7.62
C GLY A 62 4.99 -11.00 7.94
N VAL A 63 3.89 -11.53 7.39
CA VAL A 63 2.54 -11.12 7.77
C VAL A 63 2.03 -12.02 8.89
N TYR A 64 1.79 -11.42 10.06
CA TYR A 64 1.36 -12.12 11.27
C TYR A 64 0.03 -11.57 11.76
N VAL A 65 -0.81 -12.41 12.34
CA VAL A 65 -2.11 -11.97 12.88
C VAL A 65 -1.86 -10.94 13.98
N GLN A 66 -2.39 -9.73 13.79
CA GLN A 66 -2.25 -8.63 14.74
C GLN A 66 -2.83 -9.00 16.14
N PRO A 67 -2.33 -8.42 17.25
CA PRO A 67 -2.68 -8.89 18.60
C PRO A 67 -4.12 -8.64 19.03
N PHE A 68 -4.82 -7.71 18.37
CA PHE A 68 -6.21 -7.35 18.66
C PHE A 68 -7.05 -7.24 17.39
N ALA A 69 -8.34 -7.51 17.50
CA ALA A 69 -9.32 -7.28 16.45
C ALA A 69 -10.02 -5.95 16.70
N GLU A 70 -9.49 -4.87 16.13
CA GLU A 70 -9.96 -3.50 16.34
C GLU A 70 -11.40 -3.28 15.87
N SER A 71 -12.23 -2.66 16.70
CA SER A 71 -13.45 -1.98 16.26
C SER A 71 -13.19 -0.49 16.10
N MET A 72 -13.99 0.17 15.27
CA MET A 72 -13.88 1.61 15.06
C MET A 72 -15.26 2.26 15.10
N TYR A 73 -15.29 3.53 15.47
CA TYR A 73 -16.47 4.37 15.30
C TYR A 73 -16.44 5.00 13.91
N VAL A 74 -17.48 4.74 13.11
CA VAL A 74 -17.68 5.37 11.81
C VAL A 74 -18.64 6.55 12.00
N VAL A 75 -18.17 7.77 11.70
CA VAL A 75 -18.96 8.98 11.93
C VAL A 75 -20.25 8.92 11.10
N GLY A 76 -21.38 9.23 11.74
CA GLY A 76 -22.72 9.13 11.13
C GLY A 76 -23.28 7.71 11.02
N ARG A 77 -22.55 6.67 11.44
CA ARG A 77 -22.99 5.25 11.38
C ARG A 77 -22.88 4.49 12.70
N GLY A 78 -21.98 4.89 13.61
CA GLY A 78 -21.73 4.22 14.88
C GLY A 78 -20.59 3.19 14.80
N VAL A 79 -20.50 2.29 15.79
CA VAL A 79 -19.39 1.34 15.89
C VAL A 79 -19.54 0.14 14.95
N MET A 80 -18.44 -0.20 14.27
CA MET A 80 -18.32 -1.33 13.36
C MET A 80 -17.17 -2.26 13.79
N GLY A 81 -17.28 -3.55 13.46
CA GLY A 81 -16.20 -4.53 13.66
C GLY A 81 -16.17 -5.26 15.00
N ALA A 82 -17.13 -4.98 15.89
CA ALA A 82 -17.30 -5.65 17.18
C ALA A 82 -18.12 -6.95 17.05
N SER A 83 -17.65 -7.93 16.28
CA SER A 83 -18.22 -9.29 16.32
C SER A 83 -17.37 -10.20 17.21
N GLY A 84 -17.57 -10.08 18.52
CA GLY A 84 -17.20 -11.13 19.48
C GLY A 84 -18.34 -12.14 19.55
N GLY A 85 -18.24 -13.25 18.82
CA GLY A 85 -19.27 -14.29 18.78
C GLY A 85 -18.64 -15.68 18.73
N THR A 86 -18.63 -16.34 19.88
CA THR A 86 -18.22 -17.73 20.11
C THR A 86 -19.10 -18.70 19.32
N THR A 87 -18.52 -19.51 18.42
CA THR A 87 -19.06 -20.85 18.09
C THR A 87 -17.90 -21.81 17.85
N GLY A 88 -17.59 -22.58 18.90
CA GLY A 88 -16.97 -23.89 18.71
C GLY A 88 -18.01 -24.84 18.11
N GLY A 89 -17.65 -25.50 17.02
CA GLY A 89 -18.48 -26.48 16.35
C GLY A 89 -17.70 -27.10 15.19
N THR A 90 -17.12 -28.27 15.44
CA THR A 90 -16.51 -29.17 14.45
C THR A 90 -17.47 -29.45 13.29
N GLY A 91 -17.01 -29.25 12.04
CA GLY A 91 -17.77 -29.63 10.84
C GLY A 91 -16.87 -29.60 9.60
N THR A 92 -16.73 -30.77 8.98
CA THR A 92 -15.86 -31.14 7.85
C THR A 92 -16.25 -30.53 6.50
N ASN A 93 -15.25 -30.38 5.63
CA ASN A 93 -15.27 -30.28 4.16
C ASN A 93 -16.64 -30.25 3.44
N ALA A 94 -16.89 -29.18 2.67
CA ALA A 94 -17.52 -29.27 1.35
C ALA A 94 -17.23 -28.00 0.55
N ALA A 95 -16.74 -28.18 -0.68
CA ALA A 95 -16.68 -27.15 -1.70
C ALA A 95 -18.11 -26.78 -2.11
N ASP A 96 -18.41 -25.48 -2.25
CA ASP A 96 -19.39 -25.05 -3.24
C ASP A 96 -19.21 -23.58 -3.66
N THR A 97 -18.81 -23.43 -4.91
CA THR A 97 -19.32 -22.51 -5.93
C THR A 97 -19.78 -21.10 -5.50
N ILE A 98 -18.90 -20.11 -5.68
CA ILE A 98 -19.29 -18.70 -5.75
C ILE A 98 -19.76 -18.42 -7.19
N THR A 99 -21.07 -18.28 -7.38
CA THR A 99 -21.65 -17.74 -8.62
C THR A 99 -21.46 -16.23 -8.68
N SER A 100 -20.80 -15.78 -9.74
CA SER A 100 -20.64 -14.36 -10.11
C SER A 100 -22.00 -13.68 -10.29
N ALA A 101 -22.26 -12.63 -9.51
CA ALA A 101 -23.32 -11.68 -9.83
C ALA A 101 -22.72 -10.55 -10.67
N SER A 102 -23.09 -10.57 -11.95
CA SER A 102 -22.76 -9.59 -12.96
C SER A 102 -23.21 -8.17 -12.53
N ARG A 103 -22.28 -7.21 -12.56
CA ARG A 103 -22.58 -5.79 -12.41
C ARG A 103 -23.12 -5.26 -13.75
N THR A 104 -24.40 -4.99 -13.80
CA THR A 104 -24.97 -4.03 -14.74
C THR A 104 -25.97 -3.19 -13.97
N ASN A 105 -25.68 -1.90 -13.81
CA ASN A 105 -26.72 -0.95 -13.48
C ASN A 105 -26.56 0.27 -14.40
N THR A 106 -27.52 0.36 -15.32
CA THR A 106 -27.62 1.39 -16.33
C THR A 106 -28.10 2.70 -15.69
N THR A 107 -27.42 3.78 -16.04
CA THR A 107 -27.69 5.16 -15.66
C THR A 107 -29.08 5.60 -16.08
N THR A 108 -29.78 6.35 -15.22
CA THR A 108 -30.75 7.34 -15.69
C THR A 108 -30.41 8.66 -15.02
N ALA A 109 -30.02 9.62 -15.86
CA ALA A 109 -29.76 11.00 -15.47
C ALA A 109 -31.05 11.64 -14.98
N ASP A 110 -30.99 12.35 -13.85
CA ASP A 110 -31.74 13.59 -13.72
C ASP A 110 -30.94 14.61 -12.92
N THR A 111 -30.82 15.79 -13.51
CA THR A 111 -30.06 16.92 -13.02
C THR A 111 -31.03 17.83 -12.29
N THR A 112 -30.96 17.94 -10.96
CA THR A 112 -31.29 19.19 -10.26
C THR A 112 -30.62 19.17 -8.88
N ALA A 113 -29.53 19.94 -8.75
CA ALA A 113 -28.99 20.33 -7.46
C ALA A 113 -30.05 21.16 -6.71
N THR A 114 -30.57 20.61 -5.61
CA THR A 114 -31.27 21.41 -4.59
C THR A 114 -30.64 21.11 -3.25
N ARG A 115 -29.99 22.13 -2.70
CA ARG A 115 -29.42 22.21 -1.36
C ARG A 115 -30.52 21.91 -0.32
N THR A 116 -30.33 20.87 0.49
CA THR A 116 -31.04 20.69 1.77
C THR A 116 -30.03 20.50 2.89
N THR A 117 -29.90 21.52 3.71
CA THR A 117 -29.30 21.47 5.04
C THR A 117 -30.32 20.88 6.00
N ASP A 118 -30.31 19.55 6.16
CA ASP A 118 -30.71 18.84 7.38
C ASP A 118 -30.28 17.37 7.23
N GLY A 119 -29.37 16.89 8.08
CA GLY A 119 -28.80 15.54 8.02
C GLY A 119 -27.56 15.43 7.11
N THR A 120 -26.40 15.81 7.63
CA THR A 120 -25.07 15.61 7.02
C THR A 120 -24.93 14.20 6.44
N ASP A 121 -24.63 14.09 5.15
CA ASP A 121 -24.17 12.82 4.57
C ASP A 121 -22.96 12.36 5.39
N ALA A 122 -23.08 11.21 6.04
CA ALA A 122 -22.03 10.59 6.86
C ALA A 122 -20.73 10.38 6.05
N THR A 123 -20.85 10.39 4.73
CA THR A 123 -19.75 10.24 3.77
C THR A 123 -19.84 11.33 2.69
N PRO A 124 -19.48 12.59 2.99
CA PRO A 124 -19.69 13.70 2.08
C PRO A 124 -18.85 13.58 0.81
N ILE A 125 -19.33 14.21 -0.27
CA ILE A 125 -18.68 14.27 -1.57
C ILE A 125 -18.19 15.69 -1.83
N ALA A 126 -16.97 15.83 -2.35
CA ALA A 126 -16.45 17.07 -2.90
C ALA A 126 -15.68 16.76 -4.20
N GLY A 127 -16.15 17.34 -5.32
CA GLY A 127 -15.59 17.04 -6.63
C GLY A 127 -15.69 15.56 -6.96
N ASP A 128 -14.57 14.97 -7.39
CA ASP A 128 -14.44 13.54 -7.72
C ASP A 128 -14.30 12.63 -6.49
N TYR A 129 -14.35 13.17 -5.27
CA TYR A 129 -13.98 12.43 -4.06
C TYR A 129 -15.15 12.26 -3.11
N ARG A 130 -15.31 11.06 -2.56
CA ARG A 130 -16.10 10.80 -1.36
C ARG A 130 -15.16 10.50 -0.20
N PHE A 131 -15.55 10.95 0.98
CA PHE A 131 -14.76 10.85 2.20
C PHE A 131 -15.52 10.09 3.28
N ALA A 132 -14.78 9.41 4.14
CA ALA A 132 -15.27 8.89 5.40
C ALA A 132 -14.34 9.32 6.52
N LEU A 133 -14.91 9.59 7.69
CA LEU A 133 -14.18 9.82 8.93
C LEU A 133 -14.48 8.70 9.92
N MET A 134 -13.44 8.13 10.47
CA MET A 134 -13.51 7.10 11.49
C MET A 134 -12.52 7.42 12.61
N TYR A 135 -12.76 6.86 13.79
CA TYR A 135 -11.75 6.85 14.83
C TYR A 135 -11.79 5.59 15.66
N ALA A 136 -10.64 5.28 16.26
CA ALA A 136 -10.48 4.22 17.22
C ALA A 136 -9.63 4.67 18.43
N ALA A 137 -9.33 3.75 19.34
CA ALA A 137 -8.33 3.99 20.37
C ALA A 137 -6.95 4.27 19.70
N PRO A 138 -6.10 5.12 20.28
CA PRO A 138 -4.76 5.39 19.75
C PRO A 138 -3.98 4.10 19.45
N HIS A 139 -3.22 4.11 18.35
CA HIS A 139 -2.42 2.95 17.92
C HIS A 139 -0.93 3.21 18.00
N VAL A 140 -0.21 2.11 18.18
CA VAL A 140 1.18 2.03 17.75
C VAL A 140 1.17 1.69 16.26
N PHE A 141 1.97 2.40 15.48
CA PHE A 141 2.16 2.08 14.06
C PHE A 141 3.61 2.31 13.65
N TRP A 142 3.97 1.94 12.43
CA TRP A 142 5.33 2.07 11.92
C TRP A 142 5.32 2.86 10.62
N THR A 143 6.01 4.00 10.59
CA THR A 143 6.29 4.70 9.33
C THR A 143 7.38 3.95 8.57
N VAL A 144 7.32 3.98 7.23
CA VAL A 144 8.29 3.31 6.35
C VAL A 144 9.08 4.36 5.59
N ASP A 145 10.40 4.26 5.62
CA ASP A 145 11.32 5.04 4.78
C ASP A 145 12.31 4.10 4.10
N GLY A 146 12.21 3.98 2.78
CA GLY A 146 12.94 2.97 2.03
C GLY A 146 12.53 1.57 2.48
N ALA A 147 13.45 0.83 3.09
CA ALA A 147 13.20 -0.51 3.64
C ALA A 147 13.19 -0.54 5.18
N GLU A 148 13.34 0.62 5.85
CA GLU A 148 13.37 0.72 7.30
C GLU A 148 12.01 1.12 7.85
N THR A 149 11.71 0.63 9.05
CA THR A 149 10.50 0.99 9.78
C THR A 149 10.83 1.75 11.06
N THR A 150 10.10 2.83 11.32
CA THR A 150 10.21 3.61 12.56
C THR A 150 8.92 3.49 13.34
N ARG A 151 9.01 2.91 14.54
CA ARG A 151 7.89 2.75 15.46
C ARG A 151 7.43 4.10 16.01
N GLN A 152 6.16 4.42 15.81
CA GLN A 152 5.47 5.56 16.39
C GLN A 152 4.72 5.09 17.65
N PRO A 153 5.16 5.49 18.86
CA PRO A 153 4.46 5.14 20.09
C PRO A 153 3.16 5.95 20.24
N ILE A 154 2.28 5.49 21.11
CA ILE A 154 1.17 6.31 21.61
C ILE A 154 1.75 7.33 22.59
N GLU A 155 1.55 8.62 22.33
CA GLU A 155 2.06 9.69 23.17
C GLU A 155 1.12 10.04 24.32
N GLN A 156 1.65 10.69 25.36
CA GLN A 156 0.83 11.20 26.44
C GLN A 156 -0.09 12.31 25.91
N GLY A 157 -1.39 12.04 25.89
CA GLY A 157 -2.41 12.99 25.43
C GLY A 157 -3.12 12.53 24.16
N ASP A 158 -2.56 11.56 23.43
CA ASP A 158 -3.26 10.91 22.32
C ASP A 158 -4.61 10.39 22.80
N SER A 159 -5.66 10.89 22.16
CA SER A 159 -7.05 10.64 22.56
C SER A 159 -7.72 9.64 21.64
N LEU A 160 -7.38 9.68 20.35
CA LEU A 160 -7.89 8.77 19.35
C LEU A 160 -6.86 8.51 18.25
N HIS A 161 -7.03 7.38 17.56
CA HIS A 161 -6.47 7.20 16.23
C HIS A 161 -7.53 7.62 15.21
N LEU A 162 -7.28 8.71 14.48
CA LEU A 162 -8.18 9.22 13.45
C LEU A 162 -7.86 8.54 12.13
N MET A 163 -8.88 8.06 11.43
CA MET A 163 -8.74 7.40 10.15
C MET A 163 -9.66 8.02 9.11
N SER A 164 -9.23 8.03 7.86
CA SER A 164 -10.04 8.44 6.73
C SER A 164 -9.78 7.55 5.51
N VAL A 165 -10.84 7.30 4.74
CA VAL A 165 -10.76 6.68 3.42
C VAL A 165 -11.32 7.69 2.42
N VAL A 166 -10.64 7.81 1.28
CA VAL A 166 -11.07 8.64 0.14
C VAL A 166 -11.21 7.75 -1.08
N TRP A 167 -12.34 7.87 -1.78
CA TRP A 167 -12.66 7.02 -2.92
C TRP A 167 -13.47 7.74 -3.99
N ASP A 168 -13.50 7.18 -5.19
CA ASP A 168 -14.42 7.61 -6.24
C ASP A 168 -15.88 7.26 -5.86
N PRO A 169 -16.78 8.24 -5.71
CA PRO A 169 -18.17 7.98 -5.35
C PRO A 169 -18.92 7.09 -6.36
N GLU A 170 -18.47 7.05 -7.62
CA GLU A 170 -19.13 6.32 -8.70
C GLU A 170 -18.75 4.83 -8.71
N THR A 171 -17.45 4.52 -8.66
CA THR A 171 -16.97 3.13 -8.76
C THR A 171 -16.71 2.45 -7.42
N GLY A 172 -16.57 3.22 -6.33
CA GLY A 172 -16.10 2.68 -5.05
C GLY A 172 -14.57 2.53 -4.97
N THR A 173 -13.83 2.99 -5.97
CA THR A 173 -12.37 2.82 -6.02
C THR A 173 -11.68 3.70 -4.99
N VAL A 174 -11.05 3.07 -3.99
CA VAL A 174 -10.18 3.77 -3.01
C VAL A 174 -8.98 4.39 -3.71
N LEU A 175 -8.59 5.60 -3.29
CA LEU A 175 -7.57 6.42 -3.93
C LEU A 175 -6.30 6.55 -3.07
N PRO A 176 -5.28 5.69 -3.31
CA PRO A 176 -3.92 5.92 -2.82
C PRO A 176 -3.28 7.18 -3.41
N ASP A 177 -2.22 7.66 -2.75
CA ASP A 177 -1.34 8.72 -3.25
C ASP A 177 -2.09 10.05 -3.56
N THR A 178 -3.10 10.42 -2.78
CA THR A 178 -3.81 11.72 -2.88
C THR A 178 -3.30 12.76 -1.90
N GLY A 179 -2.60 12.32 -0.85
CA GLY A 179 -2.14 13.14 0.28
C GLY A 179 -3.29 13.73 1.07
N LEU A 180 -3.52 13.27 2.30
CA LEU A 180 -4.63 13.73 3.12
C LEU A 180 -4.15 14.57 4.30
N SER A 181 -4.70 15.77 4.46
CA SER A 181 -4.54 16.58 5.67
C SER A 181 -5.85 16.68 6.43
N VAL A 182 -5.74 16.71 7.75
CA VAL A 182 -6.86 16.89 8.68
C VAL A 182 -6.62 18.12 9.53
N GLU A 183 -7.66 18.95 9.65
CA GLU A 183 -7.76 20.01 10.64
C GLU A 183 -8.91 19.68 11.59
N ILE A 184 -8.66 19.67 12.89
CA ILE A 184 -9.67 19.42 13.93
C ILE A 184 -9.86 20.71 14.71
N SER A 185 -11.12 21.16 14.80
CA SER A 185 -11.51 22.33 15.59
C SER A 185 -12.61 22.00 16.59
N ARG A 186 -12.73 22.82 17.63
CA ARG A 186 -13.79 22.80 18.64
C ARG A 186 -14.26 24.22 18.87
N ASP A 187 -15.56 24.46 18.74
CA ASP A 187 -16.15 25.79 18.93
C ASP A 187 -15.48 26.90 18.07
N GLY A 188 -14.95 26.52 16.90
CA GLY A 188 -14.22 27.41 15.98
C GLY A 188 -12.72 27.55 16.26
N ASP A 189 -12.21 27.04 17.38
CA ASP A 189 -10.79 27.06 17.73
C ASP A 189 -10.06 25.82 17.22
N LEU A 190 -8.87 26.01 16.64
CA LEU A 190 -8.02 24.93 16.16
C LEU A 190 -7.46 24.09 17.32
N VAL A 191 -7.74 22.78 17.28
CA VAL A 191 -7.29 21.79 18.27
C VAL A 191 -6.07 21.02 17.76
N GLY A 192 -6.10 20.59 16.50
CA GLY A 192 -5.02 19.79 15.90
C GLY A 192 -5.02 19.89 14.39
N GLN A 193 -3.85 19.76 13.77
CA GLN A 193 -3.72 19.75 12.33
C GLN A 193 -2.50 18.91 11.92
N GLU A 194 -2.69 18.01 10.96
CA GLU A 194 -1.61 17.15 10.46
C GLU A 194 -1.88 16.70 9.01
N VAL A 195 -0.80 16.47 8.25
CA VAL A 195 -0.86 15.65 7.04
C VAL A 195 -0.71 14.20 7.48
N ILE A 196 -1.81 13.46 7.50
CA ILE A 196 -1.85 12.15 8.12
C ILE A 196 -1.31 11.07 7.17
N TYR A 197 -0.79 10.00 7.75
CA TYR A 197 0.00 9.01 7.03
C TYR A 197 -0.89 8.15 6.13
N PRO A 198 -0.48 7.81 4.90
CA PRO A 198 -1.05 6.64 4.22
C PRO A 198 -0.64 5.39 4.99
N MET A 199 -1.58 4.50 5.28
CA MET A 199 -1.39 3.34 6.15
C MET A 199 -1.98 2.07 5.55
N LEU A 200 -1.47 0.92 6.02
CA LEU A 200 -1.99 -0.40 5.71
C LEU A 200 -2.28 -1.15 7.02
N SER A 201 -3.51 -1.64 7.18
CA SER A 201 -3.92 -2.50 8.29
C SER A 201 -4.66 -3.74 7.79
N GLN A 202 -4.69 -4.81 8.60
CA GLN A 202 -5.33 -6.08 8.18
C GLN A 202 -6.84 -5.92 8.00
N ARG A 203 -7.45 -5.15 8.90
CA ARG A 203 -8.91 -4.96 8.94
C ARG A 203 -9.40 -3.91 7.95
N MET A 204 -8.62 -2.90 7.58
CA MET A 204 -9.10 -1.83 6.69
C MET A 204 -8.44 -1.84 5.30
N GLY A 205 -7.29 -2.50 5.17
CA GLY A 205 -6.43 -2.26 4.02
C GLY A 205 -5.88 -0.84 4.00
N PHE A 206 -5.79 -0.27 2.81
CA PHE A 206 -5.29 1.08 2.64
C PHE A 206 -6.26 2.11 3.19
N HIS A 207 -5.76 3.02 4.02
CA HIS A 207 -6.47 4.18 4.55
C HIS A 207 -5.45 5.26 4.92
N TYR A 208 -5.93 6.42 5.36
CA TYR A 208 -5.10 7.48 5.93
C TYR A 208 -5.32 7.54 7.44
N GLY A 209 -4.29 7.74 8.25
CA GLY A 209 -4.44 7.77 9.70
C GLY A 209 -3.32 8.47 10.48
N ALA A 210 -3.65 8.94 11.68
CA ALA A 210 -2.71 9.47 12.67
C ALA A 210 -3.36 9.50 14.07
N ASN A 211 -2.54 9.53 15.12
CA ASN A 211 -3.04 9.78 16.47
C ASN A 211 -3.22 11.28 16.71
N PHE A 212 -4.29 11.67 17.41
CA PHE A 212 -4.53 13.07 17.77
C PHE A 212 -4.82 13.23 19.26
N PRO A 213 -4.26 14.26 19.91
CA PRO A 213 -4.73 14.71 21.21
C PRO A 213 -6.01 15.54 21.06
N LEU A 214 -6.98 15.31 21.94
CA LEU A 214 -8.18 16.13 22.08
C LEU A 214 -8.28 16.67 23.52
N PRO A 215 -8.79 17.89 23.74
CA PRO A 215 -8.87 18.51 25.06
C PRO A 215 -9.86 17.83 26.02
N GLY A 216 -10.68 16.90 25.53
CA GLY A 216 -11.61 16.12 26.33
C GLY A 216 -12.91 15.81 25.59
N ASP A 217 -13.97 15.52 26.34
CA ASP A 217 -15.28 15.24 25.77
C ASP A 217 -15.86 16.48 25.07
N GLY A 218 -16.51 16.27 23.93
CA GLY A 218 -17.15 17.35 23.18
C GLY A 218 -17.57 16.99 21.76
N SER A 219 -18.11 17.99 21.07
CA SER A 219 -18.32 17.98 19.63
C SER A 219 -17.13 18.66 18.96
N TYR A 220 -16.66 18.05 17.88
CA TYR A 220 -15.51 18.50 17.10
C TYR A 220 -15.89 18.58 15.63
N THR A 221 -15.18 19.42 14.90
CA THR A 221 -15.30 19.56 13.46
C THR A 221 -13.98 19.18 12.82
N ALA A 222 -13.98 18.17 11.96
CA ALA A 222 -12.83 17.76 11.17
C ALA A 222 -12.98 18.25 9.73
N THR A 223 -12.01 19.01 9.24
CA THR A 223 -11.88 19.36 7.82
C THR A 223 -10.85 18.42 7.19
N LEU A 224 -11.31 17.57 6.27
CA LEU A 224 -10.49 16.62 5.53
C LEU A 224 -10.18 17.20 4.16
N SER A 225 -8.91 17.22 3.76
CA SER A 225 -8.50 17.79 2.48
C SER A 225 -7.52 16.89 1.75
N VAL A 226 -7.75 16.68 0.45
CA VAL A 226 -6.82 15.99 -0.46
C VAL A 226 -6.13 16.96 -1.40
N GLY A 227 -4.89 16.66 -1.76
CA GLY A 227 -4.11 17.43 -2.73
C GLY A 227 -4.33 17.04 -4.19
N GLY A 228 -4.98 15.91 -4.44
CA GLY A 228 -5.06 15.28 -5.77
C GLY A 228 -3.96 14.23 -5.97
N THR A 229 -4.06 13.42 -7.04
CA THR A 229 -3.11 12.33 -7.30
C THR A 229 -2.21 12.56 -8.51
N GLY A 230 -0.92 12.28 -8.31
CA GLY A 230 0.08 12.20 -9.38
C GLY A 230 0.15 10.83 -10.06
N VAL A 231 -0.65 9.85 -9.62
CA VAL A 231 -0.72 8.52 -10.22
C VAL A 231 -1.30 8.63 -11.63
N ARG A 232 -0.75 7.86 -12.58
CA ARG A 232 -1.28 7.80 -13.95
C ARG A 232 -2.71 7.29 -13.88
N ARG A 233 -3.62 7.95 -14.58
CA ARG A 233 -5.02 7.54 -14.67
C ARG A 233 -5.36 7.20 -16.10
N THR A 234 -6.13 6.14 -16.29
CA THR A 234 -6.51 5.62 -17.61
C THR A 234 -8.03 5.49 -17.71
N GLU A 235 -8.52 5.28 -18.93
CA GLU A 235 -9.95 5.09 -19.21
C GLU A 235 -10.82 6.19 -18.59
N ALA A 236 -11.92 5.81 -17.92
CA ALA A 236 -12.84 6.73 -17.26
C ALA A 236 -12.20 7.57 -16.14
N PHE A 237 -10.99 7.24 -15.67
CA PHE A 237 -10.26 8.04 -14.69
C PHE A 237 -9.32 9.06 -15.32
N ALA A 238 -9.10 9.01 -16.64
CA ALA A 238 -8.28 10.00 -17.33
C ALA A 238 -8.78 11.43 -17.05
N GLY A 239 -7.90 12.29 -16.54
CA GLY A 239 -8.23 13.67 -16.16
C GLY A 239 -8.92 13.86 -14.80
N ARG A 240 -9.45 12.82 -14.16
CA ARG A 240 -10.15 12.90 -12.85
C ARG A 240 -9.20 12.85 -11.66
N PHE A 241 -9.57 13.38 -10.50
CA PHE A 241 -8.73 13.34 -9.28
C PHE A 241 -7.41 14.13 -9.33
N ALA A 242 -7.26 15.10 -10.25
CA ALA A 242 -6.09 15.98 -10.27
C ALA A 242 -6.24 17.18 -9.32
N GLU A 243 -7.48 17.66 -9.15
CA GLU A 243 -7.77 18.87 -8.40
C GLU A 243 -7.93 18.58 -6.90
N PRO A 244 -7.48 19.48 -6.01
CA PRO A 244 -7.69 19.33 -4.58
C PRO A 244 -9.17 19.46 -4.21
N ALA A 245 -9.57 18.78 -3.15
CA ALA A 245 -10.93 18.83 -2.62
C ALA A 245 -10.94 18.76 -1.10
N SER A 246 -11.97 19.31 -0.48
CA SER A 246 -12.11 19.36 0.98
C SER A 246 -13.56 19.20 1.43
N VAL A 247 -13.76 18.55 2.57
CA VAL A 247 -15.04 18.37 3.24
C VAL A 247 -14.91 18.65 4.73
N THR A 248 -16.01 19.07 5.35
CA THR A 248 -16.09 19.28 6.79
C THR A 248 -17.09 18.29 7.38
N ILE A 249 -16.69 17.60 8.44
CA ILE A 249 -17.46 16.56 9.12
C ILE A 249 -17.48 16.86 10.63
N GLU A 250 -18.68 16.99 11.19
CA GLU A 250 -18.86 17.07 12.63
C GLU A 250 -18.85 15.66 13.23
N PHE A 251 -18.17 15.50 14.37
CA PHE A 251 -18.17 14.25 15.12
C PHE A 251 -18.21 14.48 16.64
N SER A 252 -18.84 13.56 17.34
CA SER A 252 -18.85 13.55 18.80
C SER A 252 -17.73 12.65 19.32
N PHE A 253 -17.00 13.14 20.31
CA PHE A 253 -16.04 12.36 21.07
C PHE A 253 -16.42 12.47 22.55
N THR A 254 -17.04 11.44 23.08
CA THR A 254 -17.53 11.39 24.47
C THR A 254 -17.07 10.10 25.12
N GLN A 255 -17.19 10.02 26.45
CA GLN A 255 -16.99 8.76 27.17
C GLN A 255 -17.82 7.62 26.55
N THR A 256 -19.09 7.87 26.22
CA THR A 256 -19.97 6.86 25.60
C THR A 256 -19.44 6.37 24.26
N THR A 257 -18.98 7.26 23.37
CA THR A 257 -18.47 6.81 22.06
C THR A 257 -17.12 6.13 22.19
N ARG A 258 -16.25 6.57 23.11
CA ARG A 258 -14.98 5.90 23.43
C ARG A 258 -15.20 4.48 23.96
N GLU A 259 -16.13 4.28 24.88
CA GLU A 259 -16.40 2.98 25.49
C GLU A 259 -16.97 1.96 24.49
N GLN A 260 -17.55 2.42 23.38
CA GLN A 260 -18.02 1.54 22.31
C GLN A 260 -16.86 1.03 21.43
N VAL A 261 -15.75 1.75 21.35
CA VAL A 261 -14.56 1.36 20.59
C VAL A 261 -13.71 0.43 21.44
N VAL A 262 -13.68 -0.85 21.06
CA VAL A 262 -12.96 -1.92 21.73
C VAL A 262 -11.91 -2.58 20.83
N SER A 263 -10.85 -3.09 21.43
CA SER A 263 -9.79 -3.86 20.77
C SER A 263 -9.61 -5.21 21.46
N PRO A 264 -10.59 -6.13 21.34
CA PRO A 264 -10.48 -7.47 21.90
C PRO A 264 -9.26 -8.21 21.34
N LYS A 265 -8.69 -9.14 22.12
CA LYS A 265 -7.58 -10.00 21.66
C LYS A 265 -7.99 -10.76 20.40
N ALA A 266 -7.13 -10.75 19.39
CA ALA A 266 -7.35 -11.53 18.19
C ALA A 266 -7.06 -13.02 18.43
N PRO A 267 -7.90 -13.94 17.91
CA PRO A 267 -7.54 -15.34 17.82
C PRO A 267 -6.26 -15.50 16.99
N ARG A 268 -5.35 -16.39 17.41
CA ARG A 268 -4.09 -16.68 16.70
C ARG A 268 -3.12 -15.50 16.57
N ALA A 269 -3.24 -14.49 17.44
CA ALA A 269 -2.29 -13.38 17.51
C ALA A 269 -0.83 -13.87 17.50
N GLY A 270 -0.02 -13.30 16.62
CA GLY A 270 1.39 -13.67 16.42
C GLY A 270 1.64 -14.92 15.56
N GLU A 271 0.61 -15.62 15.10
CA GLU A 271 0.76 -16.70 14.12
C GLU A 271 0.80 -16.13 12.69
N PRO A 272 1.47 -16.79 11.72
CA PRO A 272 1.39 -16.40 10.32
C PRO A 272 -0.05 -16.34 9.82
N GLY A 273 -0.46 -15.19 9.27
CA GLY A 273 -1.84 -14.97 8.87
C GLY A 273 -2.25 -13.49 8.97
N ALA A 274 -3.50 -13.21 8.58
CA ALA A 274 -4.11 -11.90 8.80
C ALA A 274 -5.54 -12.06 9.32
N ILE A 275 -6.01 -11.08 10.09
CA ILE A 275 -7.43 -10.94 10.41
C ILE A 275 -8.16 -10.55 9.12
N ALA A 276 -9.36 -11.11 8.91
CA ALA A 276 -10.20 -10.74 7.79
C ALA A 276 -10.51 -9.23 7.80
N PRO A 277 -10.65 -8.59 6.62
CA PRO A 277 -11.09 -7.21 6.54
C PRO A 277 -12.42 -7.01 7.25
N MET A 278 -12.58 -5.82 7.83
CA MET A 278 -13.85 -5.38 8.38
C MET A 278 -14.77 -5.05 7.22
N GLU A 279 -15.91 -5.72 7.16
CA GLU A 279 -16.98 -5.35 6.25
C GLU A 279 -17.67 -4.09 6.77
N THR A 280 -17.59 -3.02 5.98
CA THR A 280 -18.44 -1.85 6.19
C THR A 280 -19.30 -1.68 4.95
N SER A 281 -20.61 -1.55 5.14
CA SER A 281 -21.55 -1.46 4.02
C SER A 281 -21.43 -0.16 3.22
N THR A 282 -20.66 0.82 3.70
CA THR A 282 -20.62 2.17 3.14
C THR A 282 -19.22 2.72 2.87
N VAL A 283 -18.17 2.18 3.51
CA VAL A 283 -16.78 2.61 3.29
C VAL A 283 -16.04 1.47 2.58
N PRO A 284 -15.58 1.67 1.34
CA PRO A 284 -14.89 0.61 0.60
C PRO A 284 -13.49 0.34 1.17
N SER A 285 -13.04 -0.90 0.98
CA SER A 285 -11.65 -1.30 1.22
C SER A 285 -10.90 -1.41 -0.11
N ALA A 286 -9.62 -1.04 -0.11
CA ALA A 286 -8.76 -1.18 -1.29
C ALA A 286 -8.37 -2.66 -1.50
N VAL A 287 -9.22 -3.43 -2.20
CA VAL A 287 -8.97 -4.83 -2.56
C VAL A 287 -8.60 -4.93 -4.04
N ALA A 288 -7.53 -5.65 -4.35
CA ALA A 288 -7.07 -5.84 -5.71
C ALA A 288 -7.98 -6.83 -6.47
N PRO A 289 -8.31 -6.59 -7.76
CA PRO A 289 -9.12 -7.51 -8.56
C PRO A 289 -8.55 -8.93 -8.56
N THR A 290 -9.41 -9.93 -8.45
CA THR A 290 -9.03 -11.34 -8.50
C THR A 290 -8.48 -11.72 -9.89
N LYS A 291 -7.85 -12.90 -9.99
CA LYS A 291 -7.34 -13.40 -11.27
C LYS A 291 -8.41 -13.43 -12.37
N SER A 292 -9.66 -13.80 -12.03
CA SER A 292 -10.77 -13.89 -12.98
C SER A 292 -11.38 -12.55 -13.35
N GLU A 293 -11.11 -11.51 -12.57
CA GLU A 293 -11.58 -10.13 -12.83
C GLU A 293 -10.55 -9.31 -13.60
N LEU A 294 -9.27 -9.68 -13.56
CA LEU A 294 -8.23 -9.02 -14.34
C LEU A 294 -8.36 -9.34 -15.83
N SER A 295 -8.48 -8.29 -16.64
CA SER A 295 -8.50 -8.35 -18.10
C SER A 295 -7.15 -8.78 -18.69
N GLY A 296 -7.20 -9.23 -19.95
CA GLY A 296 -6.05 -9.67 -20.74
C GLY A 296 -5.61 -11.12 -20.48
N ALA A 297 -4.49 -11.50 -21.10
CA ALA A 297 -3.90 -12.81 -20.94
C ALA A 297 -3.18 -12.91 -19.58
N PHE A 298 -3.60 -13.84 -18.73
CA PHE A 298 -2.91 -14.10 -17.48
C PHE A 298 -1.56 -14.78 -17.73
N ILE A 299 -0.50 -14.14 -17.27
CA ILE A 299 0.88 -14.59 -17.45
C ILE A 299 1.31 -15.46 -16.30
N GLY A 300 1.15 -14.98 -15.06
CA GLY A 300 1.69 -15.67 -13.92
C GLY A 300 1.45 -15.02 -12.59
N ARG A 301 1.77 -15.78 -11.55
CA ARG A 301 1.79 -15.36 -10.15
C ARG A 301 3.23 -15.45 -9.65
N ALA A 302 3.68 -14.42 -8.96
CA ALA A 302 4.94 -14.40 -8.24
C ALA A 302 4.74 -13.91 -6.80
N THR A 303 5.75 -14.13 -5.97
CA THR A 303 5.78 -13.65 -4.57
C THR A 303 7.12 -12.99 -4.27
N SER A 304 7.10 -11.95 -3.44
CA SER A 304 8.30 -11.26 -2.97
C SER A 304 7.96 -10.52 -1.67
N GLY A 305 8.78 -10.68 -0.63
CA GLY A 305 8.55 -10.09 0.71
C GLY A 305 7.12 -10.26 1.23
N ASP A 306 6.59 -11.50 1.16
CA ASP A 306 5.21 -11.88 1.49
C ASP A 306 4.10 -11.31 0.61
N ALA A 307 4.40 -10.36 -0.28
CA ALA A 307 3.43 -9.87 -1.25
C ALA A 307 3.20 -10.89 -2.37
N VAL A 308 1.99 -10.87 -2.92
CA VAL A 308 1.63 -11.61 -4.13
C VAL A 308 1.54 -10.62 -5.29
N PHE A 309 2.06 -11.03 -6.44
CA PHE A 309 2.01 -10.26 -7.69
C PHE A 309 1.31 -11.08 -8.76
N LEU A 310 0.22 -10.56 -9.29
CA LEU A 310 -0.42 -11.12 -10.48
C LEU A 310 0.01 -10.30 -11.70
N VAL A 311 0.41 -11.02 -12.75
CA VAL A 311 0.88 -10.43 -14.00
C VAL A 311 -0.11 -10.78 -15.11
N THR A 312 -0.59 -9.76 -15.81
CA THR A 312 -1.40 -9.91 -17.02
C THR A 312 -0.81 -9.11 -18.16
N ARG A 313 -1.04 -9.58 -19.39
CA ARG A 313 -0.67 -8.90 -20.62
C ARG A 313 -1.92 -8.60 -21.42
N LEU A 314 -2.17 -7.34 -21.67
CA LEU A 314 -3.26 -6.87 -22.50
C LEU A 314 -2.75 -6.72 -23.93
N SER A 315 -3.57 -7.12 -24.90
CA SER A 315 -3.28 -6.86 -26.32
C SER A 315 -3.33 -5.35 -26.61
N PRO A 316 -2.83 -4.89 -27.78
CA PRO A 316 -2.95 -3.48 -28.17
C PRO A 316 -4.38 -2.93 -28.09
N ASP A 317 -5.38 -3.73 -28.46
CA ASP A 317 -6.80 -3.32 -28.47
C ASP A 317 -7.43 -3.30 -27.07
N GLU A 318 -6.82 -4.00 -26.10
CA GLU A 318 -7.23 -4.02 -24.69
C GLU A 318 -6.39 -3.06 -23.83
N SER A 319 -5.34 -2.46 -24.40
CA SER A 319 -4.42 -1.60 -23.67
C SER A 319 -5.17 -0.37 -23.14
N PRO A 320 -4.98 0.02 -21.87
CA PRO A 320 -5.56 1.25 -21.32
C PRO A 320 -4.84 2.51 -21.82
N LEU A 321 -3.93 2.36 -22.80
CA LEU A 321 -3.12 3.41 -23.39
C LEU A 321 -3.32 3.41 -24.91
N ASP A 322 -3.58 4.60 -25.45
CA ASP A 322 -3.79 4.85 -26.89
C ASP A 322 -2.48 4.89 -27.71
N ASP A 323 -1.55 3.96 -27.45
CA ASP A 323 -0.23 3.91 -28.12
C ASP A 323 -0.05 2.70 -29.05
N GLY A 324 -1.08 1.85 -29.19
CA GLY A 324 -1.08 0.69 -30.08
C GLY A 324 -0.12 -0.42 -29.66
N SER A 325 0.39 -0.41 -28.42
CA SER A 325 1.30 -1.43 -27.91
C SER A 325 0.61 -2.36 -26.90
N PRO A 326 1.04 -3.63 -26.78
CA PRO A 326 0.62 -4.47 -25.67
C PRO A 326 0.98 -3.82 -24.33
N TYR A 327 0.14 -4.01 -23.32
CA TYR A 327 0.35 -3.43 -21.99
C TYR A 327 0.59 -4.53 -20.95
N LEU A 328 1.66 -4.39 -20.19
CA LEU A 328 1.97 -5.26 -19.06
C LEU A 328 1.40 -4.67 -17.77
N THR A 329 0.60 -5.46 -17.07
CA THR A 329 0.00 -5.09 -15.78
C THR A 329 0.55 -5.97 -14.68
N VAL A 330 1.02 -5.36 -13.60
CA VAL A 330 1.46 -6.02 -12.37
C VAL A 330 0.60 -5.52 -11.21
N SER A 331 -0.21 -6.40 -10.64
CA SER A 331 -1.07 -6.10 -9.50
C SER A 331 -0.49 -6.70 -8.22
N ALA A 332 0.00 -5.81 -7.34
CA ALA A 332 0.62 -6.16 -6.06
C ALA A 332 -0.40 -6.16 -4.92
N ARG A 333 -0.39 -7.20 -4.08
CA ARG A 333 -1.39 -7.40 -3.02
C ARG A 333 -0.87 -8.16 -1.81
N THR A 334 -1.54 -7.99 -0.68
CA THR A 334 -1.30 -8.80 0.52
C THR A 334 -1.68 -10.28 0.28
N PRO A 335 -0.99 -11.24 0.93
CA PRO A 335 -1.14 -12.66 0.60
C PRO A 335 -2.46 -13.29 1.06
N TYR A 336 -3.05 -12.78 2.15
CA TYR A 336 -4.25 -13.37 2.76
C TYR A 336 -5.55 -12.67 2.34
N ASN A 337 -5.54 -11.34 2.29
CA ASN A 337 -6.75 -10.54 2.11
C ASN A 337 -6.82 -9.84 0.73
N SER A 338 -5.81 -10.04 -0.13
CA SER A 338 -5.71 -9.39 -1.45
C SER A 338 -5.81 -7.85 -1.39
N LEU A 339 -5.40 -7.25 -0.28
CA LEU A 339 -5.43 -5.79 -0.10
C LEU A 339 -4.35 -5.17 -0.99
N VAL A 340 -4.67 -4.07 -1.65
CA VAL A 340 -3.77 -3.35 -2.57
C VAL A 340 -2.49 -2.94 -1.83
N LEU A 341 -1.34 -3.12 -2.47
CA LEU A 341 -0.05 -2.61 -2.02
C LEU A 341 0.42 -1.44 -2.92
N PRO A 342 0.08 -0.19 -2.55
CA PRO A 342 0.41 0.99 -3.34
C PRO A 342 1.83 1.50 -3.06
N ALA A 343 2.17 2.63 -3.67
CA ALA A 343 3.38 3.38 -3.37
C ALA A 343 4.73 2.63 -3.51
N MET A 344 4.81 1.57 -4.33
CA MET A 344 6.09 0.92 -4.67
C MET A 344 6.81 1.61 -5.84
N ALA A 345 8.10 1.34 -6.00
CA ALA A 345 8.83 1.60 -7.24
C ALA A 345 9.22 0.27 -7.89
N LEU A 346 8.60 -0.05 -9.02
CA LEU A 346 8.83 -1.30 -9.75
C LEU A 346 9.48 -1.04 -11.11
N SER A 347 10.33 -1.97 -11.53
CA SER A 347 10.86 -2.04 -12.89
C SER A 347 10.74 -3.46 -13.43
N ALA A 348 10.74 -3.59 -14.75
CA ALA A 348 10.69 -4.86 -15.44
C ALA A 348 11.78 -4.94 -16.50
N THR A 349 12.40 -6.12 -16.61
CA THR A 349 13.29 -6.48 -17.69
C THR A 349 12.72 -7.71 -18.40
N LEU A 350 12.56 -7.64 -19.72
CA LEU A 350 12.07 -8.73 -20.55
C LEU A 350 13.22 -9.28 -21.41
N LYS A 351 13.43 -10.60 -21.40
CA LYS A 351 14.47 -11.26 -22.19
C LYS A 351 13.91 -12.31 -23.14
N ARG A 352 14.32 -12.24 -24.39
CA ARG A 352 14.11 -13.27 -25.43
C ARG A 352 15.43 -13.91 -25.79
N ASP A 353 15.54 -15.23 -25.64
CA ASP A 353 16.76 -15.98 -25.99
C ASP A 353 18.05 -15.35 -25.42
N GLY A 354 17.98 -14.84 -24.19
CA GLY A 354 19.08 -14.16 -23.50
C GLY A 354 19.27 -12.68 -23.84
N THR A 355 18.64 -12.17 -24.89
CA THR A 355 18.68 -10.76 -25.31
C THR A 355 17.59 -9.94 -24.62
N THR A 356 17.96 -8.78 -24.06
CA THR A 356 16.98 -7.85 -23.47
C THR A 356 16.18 -7.15 -24.56
N VAL A 357 14.85 -7.29 -24.51
CA VAL A 357 13.89 -6.67 -25.46
C VAL A 357 13.07 -5.55 -24.82
N PHE A 358 13.06 -5.47 -23.48
CA PHE A 358 12.52 -4.34 -22.72
C PHE A 358 13.28 -4.21 -21.40
N ASP A 359 13.54 -2.98 -20.98
CA ASP A 359 14.09 -2.67 -19.66
C ASP A 359 13.59 -1.28 -19.24
N GLY A 360 12.77 -1.21 -18.19
CA GLY A 360 12.16 0.06 -17.82
C GLY A 360 11.24 0.01 -16.59
N PRO A 361 10.77 1.19 -16.14
CA PRO A 361 9.90 1.31 -14.99
C PRO A 361 8.48 0.83 -15.29
N LEU A 362 7.82 0.23 -14.29
CA LEU A 362 6.38 -0.01 -14.29
C LEU A 362 5.70 1.14 -13.54
N LYS A 363 4.96 1.99 -14.26
CA LYS A 363 4.36 3.19 -13.67
C LYS A 363 3.12 2.82 -12.84
N ARG A 364 3.02 3.41 -11.64
CA ARG A 364 1.80 3.40 -10.83
C ARG A 364 0.64 3.94 -11.65
N THR A 365 -0.44 3.18 -11.71
CA THR A 365 -1.61 3.49 -12.54
C THR A 365 -2.88 3.15 -11.78
N LEU A 366 -3.88 4.02 -11.88
CA LEU A 366 -5.23 3.79 -11.43
C LEU A 366 -6.15 3.67 -12.64
N ASP A 367 -6.87 2.58 -12.69
CA ASP A 367 -7.75 2.21 -13.79
C ASP A 367 -9.07 1.67 -13.22
N PRO A 368 -10.23 1.97 -13.82
CA PRO A 368 -11.53 1.51 -13.32
C PRO A 368 -11.68 -0.02 -13.32
N ASP A 369 -11.06 -0.74 -14.26
CA ASP A 369 -11.21 -2.18 -14.42
C ASP A 369 -9.99 -2.95 -13.87
N LEU A 370 -8.78 -2.42 -14.07
CA LEU A 370 -7.55 -3.04 -13.57
C LEU A 370 -7.22 -2.67 -12.11
N GLY A 371 -7.90 -1.65 -11.56
CA GLY A 371 -7.63 -1.10 -10.24
C GLY A 371 -6.27 -0.42 -10.15
N TYR A 372 -5.76 -0.26 -8.92
CA TYR A 372 -4.40 0.24 -8.70
C TYR A 372 -3.37 -0.84 -9.07
N HIS A 373 -2.50 -0.53 -10.02
CA HIS A 373 -1.50 -1.46 -10.55
C HIS A 373 -0.22 -0.74 -10.98
N TYR A 374 0.78 -1.52 -11.37
CA TYR A 374 2.03 -1.04 -11.96
C TYR A 374 2.12 -1.55 -13.38
N GLY A 375 2.30 -0.67 -14.36
CA GLY A 375 2.31 -1.14 -15.75
C GLY A 375 3.06 -0.27 -16.74
N ALA A 376 3.31 -0.86 -17.90
CA ALA A 376 4.05 -0.26 -19.00
C ALA A 376 3.62 -0.85 -20.33
N SER A 377 3.68 -0.03 -21.38
CA SER A 377 3.60 -0.48 -22.77
C SER A 377 4.87 -1.24 -23.14
N VAL A 378 4.72 -2.43 -23.73
CA VAL A 378 5.84 -3.32 -24.09
C VAL A 378 5.64 -3.83 -25.51
N GLU A 379 5.99 -3.00 -26.49
CA GLU A 379 5.83 -3.27 -27.93
C GLU A 379 6.40 -4.64 -28.35
N SER A 380 7.59 -4.97 -27.84
CA SER A 380 8.32 -6.18 -28.24
C SER A 380 7.90 -7.46 -27.49
N ALA A 381 6.89 -7.44 -26.62
CA ALA A 381 6.55 -8.60 -25.79
C ALA A 381 5.99 -9.78 -26.60
N GLN A 382 6.56 -10.99 -26.42
CA GLN A 382 6.08 -12.23 -27.03
C GLN A 382 5.93 -13.36 -26.00
N PRO A 383 5.04 -14.34 -26.26
CA PRO A 383 4.98 -15.57 -25.45
C PRO A 383 6.34 -16.26 -25.39
N GLY A 384 6.72 -16.76 -24.22
CA GLY A 384 8.02 -17.40 -23.96
C GLY A 384 9.12 -16.45 -23.49
N ASP A 385 8.94 -15.13 -23.60
CA ASP A 385 9.91 -14.16 -23.07
C ASP A 385 9.96 -14.24 -21.53
N ARG A 386 11.17 -14.18 -20.95
CA ARG A 386 11.36 -14.17 -19.50
C ARG A 386 11.21 -12.75 -18.96
N LEU A 387 10.17 -12.51 -18.18
CA LEU A 387 9.93 -11.28 -17.45
C LEU A 387 10.57 -11.35 -16.06
N THR A 388 11.44 -10.40 -15.74
CA THR A 388 11.97 -10.19 -14.38
C THR A 388 11.41 -8.88 -13.85
N ILE A 389 10.80 -8.89 -12.66
CA ILE A 389 10.28 -7.70 -11.98
C ILE A 389 11.19 -7.42 -10.78
N SER A 390 11.72 -6.20 -10.70
CA SER A 390 12.58 -5.75 -9.60
C SER A 390 11.85 -4.69 -8.77
N VAL A 391 11.97 -4.80 -7.45
CA VAL A 391 11.44 -3.84 -6.49
C VAL A 391 12.56 -2.91 -6.06
N ALA A 392 12.52 -1.66 -6.51
CA ALA A 392 13.49 -0.64 -6.11
C ALA A 392 13.12 -0.01 -4.76
N THR A 393 11.82 0.08 -4.47
CA THR A 393 11.30 0.60 -3.20
C THR A 393 10.04 -0.18 -2.83
N PRO A 394 9.96 -0.74 -1.60
CA PRO A 394 8.78 -1.47 -1.13
C PRO A 394 7.59 -0.51 -0.93
N PRO A 395 6.38 -0.99 -0.58
CA PRO A 395 5.22 -0.13 -0.38
C PRO A 395 5.47 0.94 0.69
N GLN A 396 5.59 2.20 0.27
CA GLN A 396 5.86 3.36 1.15
C GLN A 396 4.59 3.86 1.83
N VAL A 397 3.99 3.00 2.66
CA VAL A 397 2.84 3.33 3.50
C VAL A 397 3.12 2.86 4.93
N ALA A 398 2.60 3.54 5.94
CA ALA A 398 2.77 3.10 7.31
C ALA A 398 2.11 1.73 7.56
N ARG A 399 2.56 1.01 8.58
CA ARG A 399 2.07 -0.32 8.95
C ARG A 399 1.39 -0.25 10.31
N HIS A 400 0.21 -0.85 10.42
CA HIS A 400 -0.34 -1.23 11.72
C HIS A 400 0.33 -2.52 12.21
N GLU A 401 0.13 -2.84 13.49
CA GLU A 401 0.53 -4.13 14.07
C GLU A 401 0.02 -5.31 13.22
N GLY A 402 0.83 -6.36 13.14
CA GLY A 402 0.69 -7.50 12.23
C GLY A 402 1.30 -7.29 10.83
N TYR A 403 1.71 -6.07 10.47
CA TYR A 403 2.39 -5.76 9.22
C TYR A 403 3.72 -5.00 9.39
N GLU A 404 4.15 -4.72 10.63
CA GLU A 404 5.33 -3.93 10.97
C GLU A 404 6.63 -4.43 10.33
N ASN A 405 6.72 -5.74 10.08
CA ASN A 405 7.89 -6.40 9.49
C ASN A 405 7.61 -6.96 8.08
N ALA A 406 6.45 -6.66 7.50
CA ALA A 406 6.01 -7.19 6.21
C ALA A 406 6.33 -6.23 5.04
N PHE A 407 6.57 -6.81 3.86
CA PHE A 407 6.77 -6.09 2.60
C PHE A 407 7.94 -5.10 2.67
N LEU A 408 9.10 -5.54 3.18
CA LEU A 408 10.32 -4.71 3.30
C LEU A 408 11.43 -5.22 2.38
N ASP A 409 11.98 -6.41 2.67
CA ASP A 409 12.92 -7.08 1.77
C ASP A 409 12.16 -7.81 0.67
N MET A 410 12.26 -7.28 -0.55
CA MET A 410 11.49 -7.72 -1.70
C MET A 410 12.42 -8.09 -2.86
N PRO A 411 13.01 -9.30 -2.86
CA PRO A 411 13.88 -9.74 -3.93
C PRO A 411 13.16 -9.74 -5.28
N LYS A 412 13.91 -9.53 -6.36
CA LYS A 412 13.37 -9.59 -7.72
C LYS A 412 12.74 -10.96 -7.99
N MET A 413 11.69 -10.96 -8.80
CA MET A 413 10.93 -12.15 -9.14
C MET A 413 10.86 -12.33 -10.66
N SER A 414 10.50 -13.54 -11.11
CA SER A 414 10.42 -13.82 -12.55
C SER A 414 9.20 -14.66 -12.90
N VAL A 415 8.64 -14.37 -14.07
CA VAL A 415 7.59 -15.15 -14.74
C VAL A 415 7.92 -15.27 -16.23
N THR A 416 7.24 -16.15 -16.94
CA THR A 416 7.41 -16.30 -18.40
C THR A 416 6.12 -15.84 -19.08
N LEU A 417 6.23 -14.99 -20.11
CA LEU A 417 5.10 -14.45 -20.88
C LEU A 417 4.35 -15.51 -21.70
#